data_AF-A0A414QX74-F1
#
_entry.id   AF-A0A414QX74-F1
#
_cell.length_a   1.000
_cell.length_b   1.000
_cell.length_c   1.000
_cell.angle_alpha   90.00
_cell.angle_beta   90.00
_cell.angle_gamma   90.00
#
_symmetry.space_group_name_H-M   'P 1'
#
loop_
_entity.id
_entity.type
_entity.pdbx_description
1 polymer ?
#
loop_
_entity_poly.entity_id
_entity_poly.type
_entity_poly.pdbx_seq_one_letter_code
_entity_poly.pdbx_strand_id
1 'polypeptide(L)'
;MKAENSDVIGWIRFDNQDELGINYPILYSGDNQKYLRTDLHGNSHIAECIFLEGLNKSDFSDYYNIIYGHNMNDGSMFGSLKNIRMTVSGKRINTSVDTGVKPQTSNKILTLSTCTGNGYSKRLAIHAVCVDVQTTDESKLKETGN
;
A
#
# COMPACT_ATOMS: atom_id res chain seq x y z
N MET A 1 1.95 16.40 9.23
CA MET A 1 2.31 15.47 8.13
C MET A 1 1.75 15.86 6.76
N LYS A 2 0.61 16.56 6.63
CA LYS A 2 0.27 17.37 5.41
C LYS A 2 1.31 18.48 5.09
N ALA A 3 2.37 18.60 5.87
CA ALA A 3 3.28 19.76 5.87
C ALA A 3 4.41 19.67 4.83
N GLU A 4 4.66 18.50 4.23
CA GLU A 4 5.79 18.32 3.28
C GLU A 4 5.38 17.97 1.85
N ASN A 5 4.25 17.27 1.66
CA ASN A 5 3.67 17.04 0.33
C ASN A 5 2.14 16.96 0.41
N SER A 6 1.45 17.81 -0.36
CA SER A 6 -0.02 17.85 -0.45
C SER A 6 -0.65 16.61 -1.06
N ASP A 7 0.15 15.80 -1.76
CA ASP A 7 -0.29 14.60 -2.46
C ASP A 7 -0.38 13.38 -1.52
N VAL A 8 0.02 13.51 -0.24
CA VAL A 8 -0.16 12.46 0.76
C VAL A 8 -1.63 12.37 1.16
N ILE A 9 -2.26 11.24 0.82
CA ILE A 9 -3.70 10.99 1.03
C ILE A 9 -3.98 9.94 2.10
N GLY A 10 -2.96 9.21 2.55
CA GLY A 10 -3.12 8.15 3.53
C GLY A 10 -1.79 7.53 3.97
N TRP A 11 -1.88 6.43 4.70
CA TRP A 11 -0.73 5.71 5.22
C TRP A 11 -0.97 4.20 5.19
N ILE A 12 0.02 3.42 4.75
CA ILE A 12 -0.01 1.96 4.81
C ILE A 12 1.00 1.45 5.83
N ARG A 13 0.56 0.56 6.72
CA ARG A 13 1.42 -0.13 7.67
C ARG A 13 0.93 -1.55 7.93
N PHE A 14 1.84 -2.44 8.29
CA PHE A 14 1.51 -3.71 8.93
C PHE A 14 1.73 -3.58 10.44
N ASP A 15 0.79 -4.03 11.27
CA ASP A 15 0.89 -3.79 12.72
C ASP A 15 2.09 -4.49 13.36
N ASN A 16 2.44 -5.67 12.87
CA ASN A 16 3.69 -6.34 13.22
C ASN A 16 4.83 -5.87 12.30
N GLN A 17 5.55 -4.85 12.73
CA GLN A 17 6.65 -4.25 11.96
C GLN A 17 7.81 -5.22 11.70
N ASP A 18 7.98 -6.25 12.56
CA ASP A 18 9.01 -7.26 12.41
C ASP A 18 8.73 -8.25 11.26
N GLU A 19 7.52 -8.26 10.69
CA GLU A 19 7.18 -9.17 9.59
C GLU A 19 7.64 -8.65 8.22
N LEU A 20 7.34 -7.39 7.90
CA LEU A 20 7.52 -6.86 6.54
C LEU A 20 8.15 -5.46 6.48
N GLY A 21 8.24 -4.73 7.60
CA GLY A 21 8.78 -3.37 7.64
C GLY A 21 8.04 -2.36 6.74
N ILE A 22 6.78 -2.63 6.38
CA ILE A 22 5.97 -1.73 5.56
C ILE A 22 5.35 -0.67 6.47
N ASN A 23 5.73 0.58 6.24
CA ASN A 23 5.29 1.75 6.99
C ASN A 23 5.55 3.02 6.16
N TYR A 24 4.65 3.35 5.24
CA TYR A 24 4.87 4.41 4.23
C TYR A 24 3.65 5.31 4.04
N PRO A 25 3.84 6.59 3.70
CA PRO A 25 2.76 7.44 3.19
C PRO A 25 2.27 6.91 1.84
N ILE A 26 0.97 7.09 1.58
CA ILE A 26 0.35 6.82 0.28
C ILE A 26 0.16 8.15 -0.44
N LEU A 27 0.74 8.26 -1.64
CA LEU A 27 0.63 9.44 -2.49
C LEU A 27 -0.44 9.24 -3.58
N TYR A 28 -0.98 10.34 -4.09
CA TYR A 28 -1.90 10.34 -5.22
C TYR A 28 -1.67 11.52 -6.16
N SER A 29 -1.56 11.23 -7.45
CA SER A 29 -1.35 12.23 -8.51
C SER A 29 -2.47 12.30 -9.55
N GLY A 30 -3.46 11.40 -9.49
CA GLY A 30 -4.45 11.22 -10.57
C GLY A 30 -3.88 10.53 -11.82
N ASP A 31 -2.64 10.03 -11.76
CA ASP A 31 -2.00 9.24 -12.81
C ASP A 31 -1.17 8.09 -12.20
N ASN A 32 -0.65 7.20 -13.05
CA ASN A 32 0.21 6.09 -12.63
C ASN A 32 1.69 6.30 -12.96
N GLN A 33 2.09 7.52 -13.31
CA GLN A 33 3.43 7.81 -13.87
C GLN A 33 4.28 8.66 -12.94
N LYS A 34 3.71 9.70 -12.29
CA LYS A 34 4.46 10.64 -11.46
C LYS A 34 5.29 9.90 -10.41
N TYR A 35 4.62 9.17 -9.54
CA TYR A 35 5.26 8.47 -8.41
C TYR A 35 5.87 7.11 -8.75
N LEU A 36 5.90 6.74 -10.03
CA LEU A 36 6.67 5.58 -10.47
C LEU A 36 8.18 5.84 -10.41
N ARG A 37 8.61 7.09 -10.63
CA ARG A 37 10.03 7.48 -10.72
C ARG A 37 10.37 8.80 -10.01
N THR A 38 9.54 9.19 -9.04
CA THR A 38 9.84 10.34 -8.19
C THR A 38 9.79 9.96 -6.72
N ASP A 39 10.55 10.67 -5.90
CA ASP A 39 10.46 10.60 -4.44
C ASP A 39 9.27 11.43 -3.91
N LEU A 40 9.13 11.47 -2.59
CA LEU A 40 8.09 12.21 -1.88
C LEU A 40 8.21 13.74 -2.04
N HIS A 41 9.36 14.25 -2.51
CA HIS A 41 9.59 15.67 -2.77
C HIS A 41 9.47 16.02 -4.26
N GLY A 42 9.18 15.04 -5.13
CA GLY A 42 9.07 15.22 -6.57
C GLY A 42 10.40 15.20 -7.32
N ASN A 43 11.51 14.83 -6.68
CA ASN A 43 12.79 14.66 -7.36
C ASN A 43 12.81 13.34 -8.14
N SER A 44 13.49 13.33 -9.28
CA SER A 44 13.69 12.11 -10.07
C SER A 44 14.51 11.10 -9.26
N HIS A 45 13.85 10.11 -8.69
CA HIS A 45 14.46 9.07 -7.89
C HIS A 45 13.82 7.73 -8.22
N ILE A 46 14.65 6.69 -8.35
CA ILE A 46 14.14 5.36 -8.60
C ILE A 46 13.57 4.86 -7.28
N ALA A 47 12.24 4.75 -7.22
CA ALA A 47 11.56 3.80 -6.37
C ALA A 47 11.45 4.10 -4.87
N GLU A 48 10.87 5.25 -4.49
CA GLU A 48 10.61 5.55 -3.07
C GLU A 48 9.18 5.95 -2.71
N CYS A 49 8.23 5.70 -3.61
CA CYS A 49 6.83 6.03 -3.35
C CYS A 49 5.92 4.80 -3.35
N ILE A 50 5.01 4.80 -2.38
CA ILE A 50 3.79 4.02 -2.41
C ILE A 50 2.68 4.95 -2.89
N PHE A 51 1.96 4.58 -3.95
CA PHE A 51 0.96 5.47 -4.57
C PHE A 51 -0.32 4.75 -4.97
N LEU A 52 -1.44 5.48 -4.93
CA LEU A 52 -2.75 5.00 -5.34
C LEU A 52 -2.91 5.10 -6.86
N GLU A 53 -3.60 4.13 -7.46
CA GLU A 53 -4.01 4.13 -8.87
C GLU A 53 -4.74 5.42 -9.25
N GLY A 54 -4.33 6.02 -10.38
CA GLY A 54 -4.80 7.34 -10.82
C GLY A 54 -6.31 7.41 -11.08
N LEU A 55 -6.93 6.28 -11.49
CA LEU A 55 -8.38 6.19 -11.68
C LEU A 55 -9.16 6.06 -10.37
N ASN A 56 -8.50 5.79 -9.24
CA ASN A 56 -9.18 5.73 -7.95
C ASN A 56 -9.47 7.13 -7.39
N LYS A 57 -10.52 7.22 -6.57
CA LYS A 57 -10.79 8.39 -5.75
C LYS A 57 -9.80 8.44 -4.59
N SER A 58 -9.22 9.61 -4.35
CA SER A 58 -8.19 9.85 -3.33
C SER A 58 -8.65 9.63 -1.88
N ASP A 59 -9.95 9.46 -1.66
CA ASP A 59 -10.56 9.16 -0.36
C ASP A 59 -10.75 7.65 -0.11
N PHE A 60 -10.23 6.79 -1.00
CA PHE A 60 -10.37 5.33 -0.96
C PHE A 60 -11.83 4.85 -0.97
N SER A 61 -12.77 5.67 -1.43
CA SER A 61 -14.20 5.34 -1.41
C SER A 61 -14.60 4.30 -2.45
N ASP A 62 -13.76 4.04 -3.46
CA ASP A 62 -14.01 3.02 -4.48
C ASP A 62 -14.10 1.60 -3.89
N TYR A 63 -14.78 0.72 -4.63
CA TYR A 63 -14.87 -0.70 -4.29
C TYR A 63 -13.54 -1.44 -4.48
N TYR A 64 -12.72 -1.00 -5.44
CA TYR A 64 -11.42 -1.60 -5.74
C TYR A 64 -10.38 -0.49 -5.72
N ASN A 65 -9.62 -0.43 -4.64
CA ASN A 65 -8.48 0.47 -4.54
C ASN A 65 -7.20 -0.31 -4.83
N ILE A 66 -6.35 0.23 -5.70
CA ILE A 66 -5.06 -0.40 -6.03
C ILE A 66 -3.94 0.50 -5.57
N ILE A 67 -3.10 -0.02 -4.68
CA ILE A 67 -1.90 0.66 -4.21
C ILE A 67 -0.69 -0.01 -4.87
N TYR A 68 0.18 0.83 -5.42
CA TYR A 68 1.41 0.44 -6.08
C TYR A 68 2.63 0.75 -5.21
N GLY A 69 3.64 -0.10 -5.31
CA GLY A 69 4.95 0.10 -4.68
C GLY A 69 6.03 -0.72 -5.38
N HIS A 70 7.28 -0.30 -5.33
CA HIS A 70 8.35 -1.02 -6.03
C HIS A 70 8.74 -2.33 -5.34
N ASN A 71 9.10 -3.34 -6.15
CA ASN A 71 9.66 -4.60 -5.66
C ASN A 71 11.18 -4.47 -5.45
N MET A 72 11.57 -3.83 -4.35
CA MET A 72 13.00 -3.55 -4.08
C MET A 72 13.75 -4.81 -3.62
N ASN A 73 15.02 -4.91 -4.01
CA ASN A 73 15.87 -6.06 -3.67
C ASN A 73 16.25 -6.10 -2.19
N ASP A 74 16.38 -4.93 -1.56
CA ASP A 74 16.66 -4.76 -0.13
C ASP A 74 15.45 -5.02 0.77
N GLY A 75 14.27 -5.22 0.18
CA GLY A 75 13.02 -5.48 0.91
C GLY A 75 12.21 -4.22 1.26
N SER A 76 12.73 -3.02 0.97
CA SER A 76 11.99 -1.76 1.15
C SER A 76 10.77 -1.68 0.21
N MET A 77 9.90 -0.69 0.45
CA MET A 77 8.66 -0.50 -0.30
C MET A 77 7.80 -1.78 -0.28
N PHE A 78 7.51 -2.37 -1.44
CA PHE A 78 6.80 -3.64 -1.56
C PHE A 78 7.73 -4.82 -1.86
N GLY A 79 9.04 -4.63 -1.73
CA GLY A 79 10.06 -5.67 -1.88
C GLY A 79 9.91 -6.81 -0.87
N SER A 80 9.40 -6.52 0.33
CA SER A 80 9.14 -7.51 1.38
C SER A 80 7.86 -8.32 1.16
N LEU A 81 6.93 -7.90 0.29
CA LEU A 81 5.67 -8.63 0.07
C LEU A 81 5.89 -10.08 -0.42
N LYS A 82 7.01 -10.35 -1.11
CA LYS A 82 7.43 -11.71 -1.49
C LYS A 82 7.70 -12.64 -0.30
N ASN A 83 7.91 -12.05 0.89
CA ASN A 83 8.20 -12.73 2.14
C ASN A 83 6.97 -12.91 3.02
N ILE A 84 5.76 -12.53 2.57
CA ILE A 84 4.54 -12.84 3.31
C ILE A 84 4.49 -14.35 3.56
N ARG A 85 4.56 -14.71 4.83
CA ARG A 85 4.54 -16.08 5.33
C ARG A 85 3.30 -16.22 6.19
N MET A 86 2.31 -16.94 5.67
CA MET A 86 1.19 -17.40 6.48
C MET A 86 1.31 -18.90 6.70
N THR A 87 1.13 -19.31 7.94
CA THR A 87 1.14 -20.72 8.35
C THR A 87 -0.30 -21.15 8.60
N VAL A 88 -0.77 -22.19 7.90
CA VAL A 88 -2.03 -22.86 8.23
C VAL A 88 -1.67 -24.21 8.81
N SER A 89 -2.09 -24.47 10.07
CA SER A 89 -1.87 -25.74 10.77
C SER A 89 -0.42 -26.26 10.72
N GLY A 90 0.56 -25.38 10.91
CA GLY A 90 1.99 -25.73 10.95
C GLY A 90 2.64 -26.01 9.59
N LYS A 91 1.93 -25.86 8.45
CA LYS A 91 2.48 -26.11 7.12
C LYS A 91 2.77 -24.79 6.39
N ARG A 92 4.01 -24.66 5.90
CA ARG A 92 4.47 -23.53 5.08
C ARG A 92 3.83 -23.64 3.69
N ILE A 93 3.14 -22.59 3.25
CA ILE A 93 2.50 -22.52 1.93
C ILE A 93 3.04 -21.30 1.18
N ASN A 94 3.51 -21.50 -0.05
CA ASN A 94 3.82 -20.40 -0.95
C ASN A 94 2.53 -19.92 -1.62
N THR A 95 1.83 -19.04 -0.91
CA THR A 95 0.77 -18.10 -1.36
C THR A 95 -0.30 -18.62 -2.35
N SER A 96 -1.38 -19.16 -1.78
CA SER A 96 -2.78 -18.83 -2.09
C SER A 96 -3.52 -19.23 -0.82
N VAL A 97 -3.67 -18.26 0.07
CA VAL A 97 -4.13 -18.49 1.44
C VAL A 97 -5.65 -18.38 1.47
N ASP A 98 -6.32 -19.45 1.91
CA ASP A 98 -7.69 -19.36 2.38
C ASP A 98 -7.65 -18.82 3.82
N THR A 99 -7.88 -17.52 3.96
CA THR A 99 -7.92 -16.85 5.27
C THR A 99 -9.21 -17.16 6.03
N GLY A 100 -10.13 -17.96 5.46
CA GLY A 100 -11.50 -18.11 5.92
C GLY A 100 -12.37 -16.88 5.62
N VAL A 101 -11.78 -15.78 5.12
CA VAL A 101 -12.52 -14.60 4.68
C VAL A 101 -13.16 -14.90 3.33
N LYS A 102 -14.49 -14.93 3.31
CA LYS A 102 -15.27 -15.11 2.08
C LYS A 102 -15.70 -13.73 1.57
N PRO A 103 -15.03 -13.16 0.54
CA PRO A 103 -15.41 -11.86 0.02
C PRO A 103 -16.85 -11.89 -0.47
N GLN A 104 -17.62 -10.89 -0.05
CA GLN A 104 -18.99 -10.62 -0.46
C GLN A 104 -18.98 -9.50 -1.51
N THR A 105 -20.04 -9.38 -2.30
CA THR A 105 -20.18 -8.32 -3.31
C THR A 105 -20.23 -6.91 -2.71
N SER A 106 -20.57 -6.79 -1.43
CA SER A 106 -20.56 -5.52 -0.70
C SER A 106 -19.18 -5.14 -0.14
N ASN A 107 -18.19 -6.05 -0.17
CA ASN A 107 -16.89 -5.76 0.40
C ASN A 107 -16.07 -4.85 -0.52
N LYS A 108 -15.37 -3.89 0.09
CA LYS A 108 -14.29 -3.17 -0.57
C LYS A 108 -13.02 -4.02 -0.57
N ILE A 109 -12.35 -4.05 -1.71
CA ILE A 109 -11.10 -4.76 -1.91
C ILE A 109 -9.97 -3.76 -2.04
N LEU A 110 -8.90 -4.00 -1.28
CA LEU A 110 -7.62 -3.32 -1.43
C LEU A 110 -6.65 -4.26 -2.13
N THR A 111 -6.03 -3.80 -3.21
CA THR A 111 -5.00 -4.56 -3.92
C THR A 111 -3.65 -3.89 -3.73
N LEU A 112 -2.67 -4.63 -3.22
CA LEU A 112 -1.27 -4.19 -3.19
C LEU A 112 -0.57 -4.82 -4.39
N SER A 113 -0.02 -4.02 -5.30
CA SER A 113 0.66 -4.52 -6.50
C SER A 113 2.07 -3.97 -6.61
N THR A 114 3.04 -4.85 -6.85
CA THR A 114 4.41 -4.40 -7.10
C THR A 114 4.54 -3.79 -8.50
N CYS A 115 5.22 -2.65 -8.58
CA CYS A 115 5.77 -2.12 -9.82
C CYS A 115 7.16 -2.71 -10.06
N THR A 116 7.47 -2.97 -11.33
CA THR A 116 8.80 -3.35 -11.76
C THR A 116 9.28 -2.43 -12.87
N GLY A 117 10.53 -1.97 -12.78
CA GLY A 117 11.20 -1.27 -13.88
C GLY A 117 11.42 -2.19 -15.08
N ASN A 118 11.87 -1.60 -16.21
CA ASN A 118 12.14 -2.33 -17.46
C ASN A 118 13.04 -3.55 -17.21
N GLY A 119 12.48 -4.76 -17.29
CA GLY A 119 13.24 -6.01 -17.23
C GLY A 119 12.64 -7.12 -16.36
N TYR A 120 11.69 -6.83 -15.45
CA TYR A 120 11.01 -7.88 -14.69
C TYR A 120 9.56 -8.05 -15.17
N SER A 121 9.26 -9.23 -15.73
CA SER A 121 7.96 -9.59 -16.31
C SER A 121 6.91 -10.07 -15.30
N LYS A 122 7.22 -10.01 -13.99
CA LYS A 122 6.37 -10.56 -12.93
C LYS A 122 6.07 -9.50 -11.87
N ARG A 123 4.78 -9.25 -11.64
CA ARG A 123 4.28 -8.46 -10.53
C ARG A 123 3.72 -9.40 -9.47
N LEU A 124 3.97 -9.08 -8.20
CA LEU A 124 3.23 -9.66 -7.09
C LEU A 124 1.99 -8.80 -6.84
N ALA A 125 0.85 -9.45 -6.65
CA ALA A 125 -0.39 -8.79 -6.26
C ALA A 125 -0.99 -9.51 -5.04
N ILE A 126 -1.45 -8.74 -4.06
CA ILE A 126 -2.16 -9.22 -2.89
C ILE A 126 -3.52 -8.53 -2.87
N HIS A 127 -4.59 -9.31 -2.77
CA HIS A 127 -5.94 -8.80 -2.57
C HIS A 127 -6.34 -9.00 -1.11
N ALA A 128 -6.81 -7.92 -0.48
CA ALA A 128 -7.30 -7.92 0.89
C ALA A 128 -8.73 -7.39 0.94
N VAL A 129 -9.55 -7.97 1.80
CA VAL A 129 -10.88 -7.45 2.12
C VAL A 129 -10.74 -6.38 3.22
N CYS A 130 -11.31 -5.20 2.99
CA CYS A 130 -11.42 -4.18 4.03
C CYS A 130 -12.50 -4.60 5.04
N VAL A 131 -12.08 -4.84 6.29
CA VAL A 131 -12.97 -5.35 7.36
C VAL A 131 -13.51 -4.25 8.28
N ASP A 132 -12.81 -3.11 8.38
CA ASP A 132 -13.25 -1.94 9.14
C ASP A 132 -12.64 -0.65 8.54
N VAL A 133 -13.40 0.45 8.56
CA VAL A 133 -12.91 1.79 8.20
C VAL A 133 -12.88 2.64 9.47
N GLN A 134 -11.69 2.94 9.97
CA GLN A 134 -11.54 3.96 11.00
C GLN A 134 -11.37 5.32 10.33
N THR A 135 -12.37 6.18 10.43
CA THR A 135 -12.22 7.60 10.06
C THR A 135 -11.34 8.27 11.09
N THR A 136 -10.15 8.74 10.68
CA THR A 136 -9.37 9.67 11.49
C THR A 136 -10.13 10.98 11.62
N ASP A 137 -10.69 11.20 12.80
CA ASP A 137 -11.37 12.42 13.18
C ASP A 137 -10.34 13.58 13.20
N GLU A 138 -10.38 14.46 12.19
CA GLU A 138 -9.43 15.58 12.05
C GLU A 138 -9.48 16.56 13.25
N SER A 139 -10.49 16.44 14.11
CA SER A 139 -10.68 17.24 15.33
C SER A 139 -9.63 16.98 16.43
N LYS A 140 -8.93 15.83 16.44
CA LYS A 140 -7.94 15.48 17.48
C LYS A 140 -6.51 15.95 17.21
N LEU A 141 -6.21 16.52 16.04
CA LEU A 141 -4.86 16.96 15.68
C LEU A 141 -4.49 18.38 16.19
N LYS A 142 -5.41 19.07 16.89
CA LYS A 142 -5.19 20.46 17.37
C LYS A 142 -4.78 20.59 18.84
N GLU A 143 -4.66 19.51 19.62
CA GLU A 143 -4.43 19.63 21.08
C GLU A 143 -2.99 19.41 21.58
N THR A 144 -2.01 19.13 20.72
CA THR A 144 -0.60 19.05 21.17
C THR A 144 0.28 19.99 20.35
N GLY A 145 0.14 21.28 20.65
CA GLY A 145 1.05 22.33 20.23
C GLY A 145 1.10 23.40 21.30
N ASN A 146 1.87 23.15 22.36
CA ASN A 146 2.33 24.14 23.33
C ASN A 146 3.79 23.83 23.68
#